data_AF-A0A553NE41-F1
#
_entry.id   AF-A0A553NE41-F1
#
_cell.length_a   1.000
_cell.length_b   1.000
_cell.length_c   1.000
_cell.angle_alpha   90.00
_cell.angle_beta   90.00
_cell.angle_gamma   90.00
#
_symmetry.space_group_name_H-M   'P 1'
#
loop_
_entity.id
_entity.type
_entity.pdbx_description
1 polymer ?
#
loop_
_entity_poly.entity_id
_entity_poly.type
_entity_poly.pdbx_seq_one_letter_code
_entity_poly.pdbx_strand_id
1 'polypeptide(L)'
;MDTQTVTPVESNESNFLDCETSVAHCLECRCIFANARQVRKHVNRGSCQRAFCRHDHEHNVIDKNFATHEEATQWVLAQELDRVFIRCTTKDAHSSFRCRHNPHRRRMNLDPIPDPSMNVPASPLKFEASKERYKFCSALMRVYEMWMCLCPSTLETHGSKSAVCMQSEKRFRLRGCLTHSHEIDPCLYRMSQATRERLMSLLESGVPKKVILEKHCHQGHLEYVSGFKPVSYEDLRNLEKVLVKRANGDPLVDDPDDHDQALDHKLDKTLAELNRLAKKLSSSEKQKLLLKIEALNCKVRISVRNLTKTGTGTKRKMLVDPLELPKKSPIKSKRLAAKTRNNVDSASPNSTSTSVPEWVECSPVLVEVERGDFDCPVDEHELP
;
A
#
# COMPACT_ATOMS: atom_id res chain seq x y z
N MET A 1 50.22 63.76 -31.91
CA MET A 1 49.94 62.45 -32.54
C MET A 1 49.27 61.64 -31.46
N ASP A 2 47.95 61.69 -31.43
CA ASP A 2 47.16 61.18 -30.31
C ASP A 2 46.64 59.79 -30.66
N THR A 3 47.19 58.80 -29.98
CA THR A 3 46.84 57.39 -30.13
C THR A 3 45.52 57.14 -29.39
N GLN A 4 44.42 57.04 -30.13
CA GLN A 4 43.13 56.64 -29.57
C GLN A 4 43.10 55.14 -29.33
N THR A 5 43.09 54.75 -28.05
CA THR A 5 42.92 53.36 -27.60
C THR A 5 41.43 53.01 -27.65
N VAL A 6 41.04 52.25 -28.68
CA VAL A 6 39.68 51.69 -28.81
C VAL A 6 39.56 50.49 -27.87
N THR A 7 38.71 50.58 -26.86
CA THR A 7 38.33 49.44 -26.01
C THR A 7 37.31 48.56 -26.72
N PRO A 8 37.45 47.23 -26.70
CA PRO A 8 36.48 46.33 -27.31
C PRO A 8 35.22 46.27 -26.44
N VAL A 9 34.07 46.52 -27.08
CA VAL A 9 32.75 46.36 -26.50
C VAL A 9 32.52 44.86 -26.27
N GLU A 10 32.53 44.44 -25.00
CA GLU A 10 32.11 43.10 -24.60
C GLU A 10 30.62 42.94 -24.90
N SER A 11 30.33 42.23 -26.00
CA SER A 11 28.99 41.80 -26.38
C SER A 11 28.45 40.82 -25.32
N ASN A 12 27.61 41.36 -24.44
CA ASN A 12 26.94 40.68 -23.34
C ASN A 12 25.73 39.85 -23.84
N GLU A 13 25.96 39.03 -24.87
CA GLU A 13 24.96 38.17 -25.52
C GLU A 13 25.32 36.69 -25.30
N SER A 14 25.24 36.19 -24.07
CA SER A 14 25.38 34.75 -23.82
C SER A 14 24.85 34.27 -22.46
N ASN A 15 23.65 34.71 -22.04
CA ASN A 15 22.98 34.14 -20.85
C ASN A 15 21.52 33.76 -21.05
N PHE A 16 21.10 33.52 -22.29
CA PHE A 16 19.91 32.72 -22.60
C PHE A 16 20.37 31.32 -23.04
N LEU A 17 21.08 30.62 -22.14
CA LEU A 17 21.21 29.17 -22.24
C LEU A 17 19.82 28.62 -21.98
N ASP A 18 19.20 28.14 -23.07
CA ASP A 18 17.99 27.35 -23.05
C ASP A 18 18.05 26.39 -21.88
N CYS A 19 17.18 26.66 -20.91
CA CYS A 19 16.96 25.81 -19.76
C CYS A 19 16.15 24.60 -20.27
N GLU A 20 16.72 23.86 -21.23
CA GLU A 20 16.27 22.55 -21.63
C GLU A 20 16.12 21.77 -20.33
N THR A 21 14.89 21.34 -20.09
CA THR A 21 14.48 20.64 -18.88
C THR A 21 15.22 19.31 -18.82
N SER A 22 16.45 19.33 -18.33
CA SER A 22 17.31 18.17 -18.24
C SER A 22 16.73 17.22 -17.20
N VAL A 23 16.11 16.17 -17.70
CA VAL A 23 15.63 15.04 -16.93
C VAL A 23 16.84 14.41 -16.23
N ALA A 24 16.77 14.27 -14.91
CA ALA A 24 17.88 13.81 -14.09
C ALA A 24 17.43 12.66 -13.16
N HIS A 25 18.29 11.68 -12.88
CA HIS A 25 17.96 10.53 -12.02
C HIS A 25 18.76 10.46 -10.72
N CYS A 26 18.21 9.83 -9.66
CA CYS A 26 18.98 9.48 -8.45
C CYS A 26 19.91 8.30 -8.81
N LEU A 27 21.20 8.43 -8.54
CA LEU A 27 22.18 7.35 -8.79
C LEU A 27 21.92 6.11 -7.93
N GLU A 28 21.39 6.29 -6.72
CA GLU A 28 21.14 5.19 -5.78
C GLU A 28 19.87 4.41 -6.15
N CYS A 29 18.75 5.09 -6.37
CA CYS A 29 17.45 4.44 -6.55
C CYS A 29 16.93 4.44 -8.00
N ARG A 30 17.70 5.04 -8.93
CA ARG A 30 17.43 5.18 -10.38
C ARG A 30 16.10 5.84 -10.76
N CYS A 31 15.41 6.46 -9.80
CA CYS A 31 14.21 7.26 -10.06
C CYS A 31 14.56 8.42 -10.99
N ILE A 32 13.74 8.66 -12.00
CA ILE A 32 13.85 9.81 -12.89
C ILE A 32 13.01 10.97 -12.37
N PHE A 33 13.57 12.17 -12.46
CA PHE A 33 12.97 13.41 -12.02
C PHE A 33 13.01 14.46 -13.13
N ALA A 34 12.07 15.42 -13.06
CA ALA A 34 11.96 16.46 -14.07
C ALA A 34 13.16 17.43 -14.10
N ASN A 35 13.96 17.49 -13.02
CA ASN A 35 15.16 18.32 -12.95
C ASN A 35 16.09 17.92 -11.79
N ALA A 36 17.35 18.37 -11.87
CA ALA A 36 18.37 18.15 -10.85
C ALA A 36 18.01 18.71 -9.46
N ARG A 37 17.17 19.76 -9.36
CA ARG A 37 16.71 20.28 -8.06
C ARG A 37 15.82 19.26 -7.34
N GLN A 38 14.97 18.53 -8.06
CA GLN A 38 14.16 17.45 -7.49
C GLN A 38 15.02 16.28 -7.03
N VAL A 39 16.05 15.89 -7.81
CA VAL A 39 17.04 14.87 -7.42
C VAL A 39 17.73 15.28 -6.11
N ARG A 40 18.29 16.49 -6.03
CA ARG A 40 18.94 16.99 -4.80
C ARG A 40 17.99 16.96 -3.61
N LYS A 41 16.73 17.40 -3.78
CA LYS A 41 15.72 17.35 -2.72
C LYS A 41 15.41 15.91 -2.30
N HIS A 42 15.40 14.97 -3.24
CA HIS A 42 15.15 13.56 -2.99
C HIS A 42 16.31 12.91 -2.22
N VAL A 43 17.56 13.16 -2.64
CA VAL A 43 18.78 12.70 -1.98
C VAL A 43 18.96 13.32 -0.60
N ASN A 44 18.81 14.64 -0.45
CA ASN A 44 18.92 15.33 0.85
C ASN A 44 17.85 14.88 1.85
N ARG A 45 16.69 14.41 1.37
CA ARG A 45 15.65 13.81 2.21
C ARG A 45 15.94 12.35 2.53
N GLY A 46 17.03 11.77 2.02
CA GLY A 46 17.33 10.35 2.12
C GLY A 46 16.22 9.48 1.54
N SER A 47 15.42 9.97 0.58
CA SER A 47 14.26 9.21 0.09
C SER A 47 14.66 7.96 -0.72
N CYS A 48 15.88 7.95 -1.29
CA CYS A 48 16.46 6.76 -1.94
C CYS A 48 16.67 5.63 -0.89
N GLN A 49 17.07 5.95 0.35
CA GLN A 49 17.50 4.96 1.37
C GLN A 49 16.54 4.77 2.54
N ARG A 50 15.72 5.78 2.87
CA ARG A 50 14.81 5.73 4.01
C ARG A 50 13.89 4.52 3.89
N ALA A 51 13.91 3.68 4.92
CA ALA A 51 12.90 2.67 5.11
C ALA A 51 11.52 3.34 5.08
N PHE A 52 10.55 2.69 4.45
CA PHE A 52 9.17 3.19 4.38
C PHE A 52 8.51 3.24 5.76
N CYS A 53 9.02 2.40 6.66
CA CYS A 53 8.64 2.43 8.04
C CYS A 53 9.32 3.62 8.75
N ARG A 54 8.53 4.38 9.51
CA ARG A 54 8.99 5.51 10.32
C ARG A 54 9.42 5.12 11.74
N HIS A 55 9.30 3.84 12.09
CA HIS A 55 9.60 3.36 13.42
C HIS A 55 11.05 2.90 13.49
N ASP A 56 11.65 3.10 14.65
CA ASP A 56 13.01 2.67 14.93
C ASP A 56 13.02 1.16 15.23
N HIS A 57 13.40 0.36 14.22
CA HIS A 57 13.57 -1.08 14.33
C HIS A 57 14.48 -1.60 13.21
N GLU A 58 14.93 -2.84 13.34
CA GLU A 58 15.66 -3.52 12.27
C GLU A 58 14.76 -3.78 11.06
N HIS A 59 15.01 -3.05 9.98
CA HIS A 59 14.17 -3.11 8.80
C HIS A 59 14.55 -4.27 7.88
N ASN A 60 13.63 -5.22 7.71
CA ASN A 60 13.67 -6.15 6.59
C ASN A 60 13.07 -5.47 5.36
N VAL A 61 13.92 -4.79 4.58
CA VAL A 61 13.51 -3.96 3.45
C VAL A 61 13.31 -4.82 2.21
N ILE A 62 12.18 -4.59 1.53
CA ILE A 62 11.95 -5.08 0.18
C ILE A 62 12.07 -3.93 -0.82
N ASP A 63 12.80 -4.15 -1.91
CA ASP A 63 12.95 -3.20 -3.01
C ASP A 63 13.14 -3.97 -4.34
N LYS A 64 12.05 -4.13 -5.09
CA LYS A 64 12.01 -4.88 -6.34
C LYS A 64 11.31 -4.05 -7.42
N ASN A 65 11.69 -4.29 -8.68
CA ASN A 65 11.15 -3.59 -9.84
C ASN A 65 10.60 -4.60 -10.84
N PHE A 66 9.48 -4.26 -11.46
CA PHE A 66 8.70 -5.12 -12.33
C PHE A 66 8.28 -4.34 -13.58
N ALA A 67 8.04 -5.05 -14.69
CA ALA A 67 7.55 -4.44 -15.91
C ALA A 67 6.08 -4.04 -15.78
N THR A 68 5.28 -4.86 -15.07
CA THR A 68 3.84 -4.62 -14.89
C THR A 68 3.43 -4.63 -13.42
N HIS A 69 2.29 -4.00 -13.12
CA HIS A 69 1.68 -4.04 -11.79
C HIS A 69 1.28 -5.47 -11.39
N GLU A 70 0.80 -6.24 -12.35
CA GLU A 70 0.35 -7.62 -12.16
C GLU A 70 1.53 -8.52 -11.78
N GLU A 71 2.66 -8.41 -12.48
CA GLU A 71 3.89 -9.15 -12.14
C GLU A 71 4.36 -8.85 -10.71
N ALA A 72 4.34 -7.57 -10.30
CA ALA A 72 4.69 -7.18 -8.92
C ALA A 72 3.74 -7.80 -7.89
N THR A 73 2.45 -7.91 -8.24
CA THR A 73 1.41 -8.48 -7.39
C THR A 73 1.55 -10.00 -7.28
N GLN A 74 1.78 -10.68 -8.42
CA GLN A 74 2.06 -12.10 -8.47
C GLN A 74 3.30 -12.46 -7.68
N TRP A 75 4.34 -11.62 -7.73
CA TRP A 75 5.52 -11.80 -6.88
C TRP A 75 5.17 -11.78 -5.39
N VAL A 76 4.33 -10.84 -4.93
CA VAL A 76 3.86 -10.79 -3.52
C VAL A 76 3.13 -12.08 -3.13
N LEU A 77 2.31 -12.63 -4.03
CA LEU A 77 1.57 -13.88 -3.82
C LEU A 77 2.49 -15.10 -3.83
N ALA A 78 3.46 -15.15 -4.73
CA ALA A 78 4.44 -16.22 -4.84
C ALA A 78 5.36 -16.29 -3.61
N GLN A 79 5.63 -15.16 -2.97
CA GLN A 79 6.33 -15.08 -1.69
C GLN A 79 5.40 -15.31 -0.49
N GLU A 80 4.12 -15.62 -0.73
CA GLU A 80 3.10 -15.91 0.29
C GLU A 80 2.93 -14.78 1.33
N LEU A 81 3.24 -13.55 0.94
CA LEU A 81 3.15 -12.38 1.82
C LEU A 81 1.69 -11.99 2.12
N ASP A 82 0.75 -12.45 1.30
CA ASP A 82 -0.70 -12.29 1.48
C ASP A 82 -1.26 -13.00 2.73
N ARG A 83 -0.47 -13.89 3.34
CA ARG A 83 -0.80 -14.50 4.64
C ARG A 83 -0.85 -13.49 5.79
N VAL A 84 0.03 -12.49 5.72
CA VAL A 84 0.26 -11.49 6.78
C VAL A 84 -0.13 -10.09 6.35
N PHE A 85 -0.03 -9.79 5.06
CA PHE A 85 -0.41 -8.51 4.49
C PHE A 85 -1.76 -8.58 3.80
N ILE A 86 -2.58 -7.56 4.03
CA ILE A 86 -3.82 -7.32 3.32
C ILE A 86 -3.62 -6.19 2.31
N ARG A 87 -4.11 -6.39 1.09
CA ARG A 87 -4.20 -5.34 0.08
C ARG A 87 -5.24 -4.31 0.53
N CYS A 88 -4.78 -3.08 0.76
CA CYS A 88 -5.60 -2.01 1.32
C CYS A 88 -6.18 -1.08 0.25
N THR A 89 -5.41 -0.79 -0.78
CA THR A 89 -5.82 0.13 -1.85
C THR A 89 -5.36 -0.47 -3.14
N THR A 90 -6.25 -0.53 -4.11
CA THR A 90 -5.94 -0.95 -5.47
C THR A 90 -6.30 0.20 -6.38
N LYS A 91 -5.31 0.72 -7.09
CA LYS A 91 -5.46 1.67 -8.19
C LYS A 91 -4.54 1.19 -9.30
N ASP A 92 -4.87 1.50 -10.56
CA ASP A 92 -4.14 1.02 -11.73
C ASP A 92 -2.62 1.21 -11.62
N ALA A 93 -2.19 2.34 -11.07
CA ALA A 93 -0.78 2.71 -10.91
C ALA A 93 -0.24 2.55 -9.47
N HIS A 94 -1.04 2.06 -8.52
CA HIS A 94 -0.65 2.00 -7.11
C HIS A 94 -1.46 0.99 -6.29
N SER A 95 -0.75 0.03 -5.68
CA SER A 95 -1.27 -0.83 -4.63
C SER A 95 -0.54 -0.67 -3.30
N SER A 96 -1.25 -0.82 -2.19
CA SER A 96 -0.63 -0.86 -0.86
C SER A 96 -1.05 -2.07 -0.07
N PHE A 97 -0.09 -2.67 0.62
CA PHE A 97 -0.23 -3.87 1.41
C PHE A 97 0.16 -3.55 2.85
N ARG A 98 -0.72 -3.81 3.81
CA ARG A 98 -0.48 -3.53 5.23
C ARG A 98 -0.66 -4.78 6.05
N CYS A 99 0.03 -4.87 7.18
CA CYS A 99 -0.22 -5.94 8.13
C CYS A 99 -1.72 -6.05 8.47
N ARG A 100 -2.25 -7.27 8.39
CA ARG A 100 -3.63 -7.61 8.73
C ARG A 100 -4.03 -7.24 10.15
N HIS A 101 -3.08 -7.30 11.08
CA HIS A 101 -3.29 -6.97 12.49
C HIS A 101 -3.31 -5.46 12.76
N ASN A 102 -3.18 -4.62 11.73
CA ASN A 102 -3.24 -3.18 11.92
C ASN A 102 -4.68 -2.73 12.30
N PRO A 103 -4.89 -2.20 13.52
CA PRO A 103 -6.23 -1.92 14.06
C PRO A 103 -6.97 -0.79 13.35
N HIS A 104 -6.29 0.03 12.54
CA HIS A 104 -6.87 1.23 11.94
C HIS A 104 -8.05 0.93 10.99
N ARG A 105 -8.11 -0.26 10.37
CA ARG A 105 -9.26 -0.63 9.53
C ARG A 105 -10.51 -1.00 10.32
N ARG A 106 -10.34 -1.66 11.48
CA ARG A 106 -11.50 -2.03 12.31
C ARG A 106 -12.22 -0.79 12.83
N ARG A 107 -11.51 0.30 13.12
CA ARG A 107 -12.12 1.51 13.67
C ARG A 107 -12.91 2.37 12.70
N MET A 108 -12.66 2.29 11.39
CA MET A 108 -13.41 3.12 10.43
C MET A 108 -14.71 2.47 9.95
N ASN A 109 -14.87 1.16 10.18
CA ASN A 109 -16.08 0.42 9.83
C ASN A 109 -16.89 -0.03 11.06
N LEU A 110 -16.46 0.31 12.28
CA LEU A 110 -17.26 0.10 13.49
C LEU A 110 -18.30 1.23 13.55
N ASP A 111 -19.47 0.87 13.03
CA ASP A 111 -20.82 1.41 13.17
C ASP A 111 -21.01 2.95 13.14
N PRO A 112 -22.03 3.44 12.41
CA PRO A 112 -22.46 4.83 12.53
C PRO A 112 -22.65 5.15 14.02
N ILE A 113 -22.16 6.33 14.43
CA ILE A 113 -22.37 6.90 15.77
C ILE A 113 -23.79 6.53 16.19
N PRO A 114 -23.98 5.74 17.27
CA PRO A 114 -25.30 5.34 17.71
C PRO A 114 -26.18 6.57 17.76
N ASP A 115 -27.33 6.50 17.09
CA ASP A 115 -28.31 7.58 17.09
C ASP A 115 -28.56 7.98 18.56
N PRO A 116 -28.38 9.26 18.94
CA PRO A 116 -28.54 9.70 20.32
C PRO A 116 -29.95 9.42 20.90
N SER A 117 -30.92 9.01 20.09
CA SER A 117 -32.25 8.56 20.54
C SER A 117 -32.29 7.12 21.06
N MET A 118 -31.29 6.29 20.74
CA MET A 118 -31.21 4.91 21.22
C MET A 118 -30.54 4.91 22.60
N ASN A 119 -31.36 4.93 23.66
CA ASN A 119 -30.96 4.67 25.05
C ASN A 119 -30.51 3.20 25.23
N VAL A 120 -29.50 2.77 24.47
CA VAL A 120 -28.81 1.52 24.75
C VAL A 120 -27.78 1.85 25.83
N PRO A 121 -27.88 1.30 27.04
CA PRO A 121 -26.89 1.54 28.08
C PRO A 121 -25.53 1.11 27.54
N ALA A 122 -24.65 2.10 27.33
CA ALA A 122 -23.29 1.90 26.89
C ALA A 122 -22.56 1.13 27.99
N SER A 123 -22.60 -0.20 27.89
CA SER A 123 -21.86 -1.09 28.75
C SER A 123 -20.37 -0.71 28.64
N PRO A 124 -19.71 -0.23 29.72
CA PRO A 124 -18.31 0.21 29.68
C PRO A 124 -17.30 -0.95 29.51
N LEU A 125 -17.76 -2.13 29.09
CA LEU A 125 -16.99 -3.36 29.15
C LEU A 125 -15.80 -3.34 28.16
N LYS A 126 -14.61 -3.15 28.74
CA LYS A 126 -13.35 -3.81 28.37
C LYS A 126 -12.65 -3.36 27.08
N PHE A 127 -12.99 -2.22 26.48
CA PHE A 127 -12.25 -1.74 25.31
C PHE A 127 -10.86 -1.15 25.64
N GLU A 128 -10.63 -0.67 26.87
CA GLU A 128 -9.36 -0.03 27.25
C GLU A 128 -8.17 -0.99 27.25
N ALA A 129 -8.33 -2.23 27.72
CA ALA A 129 -7.26 -3.24 27.72
C ALA A 129 -6.86 -3.72 26.31
N SER A 130 -7.69 -3.46 25.29
CA SER A 130 -7.37 -3.75 23.88
C SER A 130 -6.62 -2.60 23.20
N LYS A 131 -6.75 -1.37 23.71
CA LYS A 131 -6.18 -0.17 23.10
C LYS A 131 -4.65 -0.15 23.16
N GLU A 132 -4.08 -0.76 24.20
CA GLU A 132 -2.64 -0.77 24.48
C GLU A 132 -1.91 -1.94 23.80
N ARG A 133 -2.62 -3.06 23.52
CA ARG A 133 -2.01 -4.26 22.93
C ARG A 133 -1.82 -4.18 21.41
N TYR A 134 -2.62 -3.41 20.70
CA TYR A 134 -2.47 -3.27 19.25
C TYR A 134 -1.65 -2.02 18.91
N LYS A 135 -0.33 -2.11 19.14
CA LYS A 135 0.63 -1.16 18.57
C LYS A 135 0.41 -1.09 17.06
N PHE A 136 0.47 0.11 16.49
CA PHE A 136 0.29 0.31 15.06
C PHE A 136 1.38 -0.42 14.29
N CYS A 137 1.03 -1.58 13.71
CA CYS A 137 1.97 -2.32 12.90
C CYS A 137 2.45 -1.47 11.74
N SER A 138 3.76 -1.33 11.65
CA SER A 138 4.44 -0.46 10.71
C SER A 138 4.94 -1.17 9.46
N ALA A 139 4.78 -2.51 9.43
CA ALA A 139 4.95 -3.32 8.24
C ALA A 139 4.00 -2.84 7.13
N LEU A 140 4.58 -2.45 6.01
CA LEU A 140 3.90 -1.82 4.89
C LEU A 140 4.72 -2.04 3.63
N MET A 141 4.06 -2.49 2.57
CA MET A 141 4.60 -2.50 1.23
C MET A 141 3.72 -1.69 0.29
N ARG A 142 4.33 -1.12 -0.75
CA ARG A 142 3.64 -0.41 -1.81
C ARG A 142 4.19 -0.83 -3.14
N VAL A 143 3.29 -1.13 -4.06
CA VAL A 143 3.57 -1.22 -5.49
C VAL A 143 3.14 0.11 -6.07
N TYR A 144 4.02 0.81 -6.77
CA TYR A 144 3.63 2.03 -7.46
C TYR A 144 4.42 2.22 -8.74
N GLU A 145 3.76 2.85 -9.69
CA GLU A 145 4.33 3.17 -10.99
C GLU A 145 5.34 4.32 -10.88
N MET A 146 6.45 4.21 -11.59
CA MET A 146 7.48 5.23 -11.64
C MET A 146 8.38 5.11 -12.88
N TRP A 147 8.98 6.22 -13.29
CA TRP A 147 10.00 6.23 -14.33
C TRP A 147 11.36 5.87 -13.74
N MET A 148 12.00 4.86 -14.32
CA MET A 148 13.30 4.37 -13.90
C MET A 148 14.31 4.44 -15.02
N CYS A 149 15.55 4.81 -14.67
CA CYS A 149 16.67 4.74 -15.59
C CYS A 149 17.17 3.29 -15.66
N LEU A 150 17.28 2.77 -16.89
CA LEU A 150 17.75 1.42 -17.20
C LEU A 150 19.26 1.35 -17.46
N CYS A 151 19.98 2.45 -17.30
CA CYS A 151 21.43 2.47 -17.47
C CYS A 151 22.11 1.39 -16.60
N PRO A 152 23.09 0.65 -17.14
CA PRO A 152 23.88 -0.31 -16.39
C PRO A 152 24.54 0.33 -15.17
N SER A 153 24.55 -0.37 -14.03
CA SER A 153 25.16 0.10 -12.76
C SER A 153 26.65 0.40 -12.88
N THR A 154 27.31 -0.26 -13.83
CA THR A 154 28.76 -0.40 -13.94
C THR A 154 29.42 0.72 -14.72
N LEU A 155 28.64 1.64 -15.29
CA LEU A 155 29.18 2.70 -16.12
C LEU A 155 29.67 3.85 -15.24
N GLU A 156 30.99 3.93 -15.10
CA GLU A 156 31.78 5.08 -14.62
C GLU A 156 31.35 6.42 -15.28
N THR A 157 30.60 6.34 -16.38
CA THR A 157 29.90 7.44 -17.06
C THR A 157 28.82 8.14 -16.22
N HIS A 158 28.43 7.63 -15.05
CA HIS A 158 27.60 8.39 -14.11
C HIS A 158 28.36 9.54 -13.40
N GLY A 159 29.67 9.65 -13.59
CA GLY A 159 30.51 10.73 -13.06
C GLY A 159 30.29 12.10 -13.71
N SER A 160 29.67 12.18 -14.90
CA SER A 160 29.28 13.46 -15.50
C SER A 160 27.95 13.91 -14.92
N LYS A 161 28.02 14.85 -13.97
CA LYS A 161 26.95 15.45 -13.12
C LYS A 161 25.68 15.99 -13.83
N SER A 162 25.47 15.72 -15.11
CA SER A 162 24.41 16.33 -15.92
C SER A 162 23.89 15.46 -17.08
N ALA A 163 24.29 14.19 -17.21
CA ALA A 163 23.83 13.39 -18.34
C ALA A 163 22.34 13.09 -18.23
N VAL A 164 21.55 13.65 -19.15
CA VAL A 164 20.13 13.34 -19.34
C VAL A 164 20.01 11.83 -19.59
N CYS A 165 19.24 11.12 -18.75
CA CYS A 165 19.03 9.68 -18.95
C CYS A 165 18.12 9.48 -20.18
N MET A 166 18.69 8.98 -21.29
CA MET A 166 17.93 8.65 -22.50
C MET A 166 17.27 7.26 -22.42
N GLN A 167 17.77 6.40 -21.53
CA GLN A 167 17.26 5.03 -21.35
C GLN A 167 16.33 4.97 -20.14
N SER A 168 15.14 5.53 -20.29
CA SER A 168 14.12 5.53 -19.26
C SER A 168 12.93 4.68 -19.63
N GLU A 169 12.42 3.90 -18.67
CA GLU A 169 11.20 3.12 -18.85
C GLU A 169 10.27 3.32 -17.65
N LYS A 170 8.96 3.33 -17.92
CA LYS A 170 7.94 3.25 -16.87
C LYS A 170 7.95 1.82 -16.31
N ARG A 171 8.13 1.69 -14.99
CA ARG A 171 8.13 0.41 -14.28
C ARG A 171 7.31 0.49 -13.00
N PHE A 172 7.01 -0.68 -12.43
CA PHE A 172 6.36 -0.79 -11.14
C PHE A 172 7.39 -1.18 -10.09
N ARG A 173 7.49 -0.38 -9.03
CA ARG A 173 8.40 -0.66 -7.92
C ARG A 173 7.61 -1.13 -6.72
N LEU A 174 7.96 -2.31 -6.22
CA LEU A 174 7.53 -2.84 -4.94
C LEU A 174 8.58 -2.42 -3.90
N ARG A 175 8.17 -1.56 -2.96
CA ARG A 175 9.06 -1.13 -1.87
C ARG A 175 8.34 -1.11 -0.53
N GLY A 176 9.02 -1.52 0.53
CA GLY A 176 8.39 -1.66 1.84
C GLY A 176 9.30 -2.15 2.96
N CYS A 177 8.70 -2.34 4.13
CA CYS A 177 9.31 -3.03 5.27
C CYS A 177 8.44 -4.23 5.64
N LEU A 178 9.06 -5.40 5.76
CA LEU A 178 8.42 -6.65 6.17
C LEU A 178 8.42 -6.83 7.69
N THR A 179 9.23 -6.08 8.44
CA THR A 179 9.30 -6.21 9.91
C THR A 179 8.01 -5.73 10.57
N HIS A 180 7.40 -6.61 11.36
CA HIS A 180 6.22 -6.32 12.16
C HIS A 180 6.61 -5.78 13.54
N SER A 181 5.83 -4.82 14.06
CA SER A 181 6.04 -4.27 15.41
C SER A 181 5.31 -5.05 16.52
N HIS A 182 4.92 -6.29 16.20
CA HIS A 182 4.20 -7.20 17.08
C HIS A 182 4.52 -8.62 16.64
N GLU A 183 4.42 -9.56 17.57
CA GLU A 183 4.43 -10.99 17.24
C GLU A 183 3.20 -11.32 16.41
N ILE A 184 3.37 -12.20 15.43
CA ILE A 184 2.26 -12.68 14.61
C ILE A 184 1.90 -14.06 15.10
N ASP A 185 0.72 -14.20 15.70
CA ASP A 185 0.17 -15.50 16.05
C ASP A 185 -0.09 -16.31 14.76
N PRO A 186 0.54 -17.49 14.59
CA PRO A 186 0.33 -18.32 13.43
C PRO A 186 -1.13 -18.71 13.17
N CYS A 187 -1.95 -18.78 14.23
CA CYS A 187 -3.38 -19.05 14.12
C CYS A 187 -4.14 -17.93 13.39
N LEU A 188 -3.57 -16.71 13.36
CA LEU A 188 -4.14 -15.54 12.71
C LEU A 188 -3.64 -15.33 11.28
N TYR A 189 -2.66 -16.14 10.83
CA TYR A 189 -2.29 -16.16 9.42
C TYR A 189 -3.51 -16.49 8.56
N ARG A 190 -3.59 -15.82 7.42
CA ARG A 190 -4.49 -16.24 6.36
C ARG A 190 -3.83 -17.42 5.63
N MET A 191 -4.65 -18.29 5.04
CA MET A 191 -4.16 -19.24 4.04
C MET A 191 -3.67 -18.44 2.83
N SER A 192 -2.43 -18.64 2.38
CA SER A 192 -1.93 -17.96 1.17
C SER A 192 -2.78 -18.36 -0.03
N GLN A 193 -2.85 -17.47 -1.02
CA GLN A 193 -3.51 -17.74 -2.29
C GLN A 193 -2.96 -19.00 -2.95
N ALA A 194 -1.63 -19.17 -3.00
CA ALA A 194 -1.00 -20.37 -3.56
C ALA A 194 -1.44 -21.65 -2.83
N THR A 195 -1.47 -21.63 -1.50
CA THR A 195 -1.96 -22.78 -0.71
C THR A 195 -3.45 -23.02 -0.96
N ARG A 196 -4.26 -21.96 -1.01
CA ARG A 196 -5.70 -22.05 -1.30
C ARG A 196 -5.97 -22.68 -2.66
N GLU A 197 -5.31 -22.22 -3.72
CA GLU A 197 -5.45 -22.73 -5.07
C GLU A 197 -5.03 -24.20 -5.16
N ARG A 198 -3.90 -24.57 -4.54
CA ARG A 198 -3.46 -25.97 -4.45
C ARG A 198 -4.51 -26.86 -3.77
N LEU A 199 -5.06 -26.43 -2.64
CA LEU A 199 -6.08 -27.19 -1.92
C LEU A 199 -7.38 -27.29 -2.70
N MET A 200 -7.78 -26.22 -3.40
CA MET A 200 -8.93 -26.22 -4.30
C MET A 200 -8.74 -27.21 -5.45
N SER A 201 -7.57 -27.25 -6.08
CA SER A 201 -7.26 -28.21 -7.15
C SER A 201 -7.34 -29.67 -6.69
N LEU A 202 -6.86 -29.97 -5.47
CA LEU A 202 -7.01 -31.30 -4.88
C LEU A 202 -8.47 -31.68 -4.65
N LEU A 203 -9.30 -30.73 -4.17
CA LEU A 203 -10.73 -30.94 -3.98
C LEU A 203 -11.47 -31.15 -5.31
N GLU A 204 -11.16 -30.35 -6.34
CA GLU A 204 -11.70 -30.49 -7.70
C GLU A 204 -11.35 -31.86 -8.31
N SER A 205 -10.17 -32.39 -7.99
CA SER A 205 -9.73 -33.73 -8.42
C SER A 205 -10.39 -34.88 -7.63
N GLY A 206 -11.31 -34.58 -6.71
CA GLY A 206 -12.03 -35.58 -5.92
C GLY A 206 -11.22 -36.18 -4.76
N VAL A 207 -10.08 -35.59 -4.39
CA VAL A 207 -9.27 -36.11 -3.28
C VAL A 207 -10.03 -35.92 -1.97
N PRO A 208 -10.22 -36.97 -1.14
CA PRO A 208 -10.95 -36.83 0.11
C PRO A 208 -10.27 -35.86 1.07
N LYS A 209 -11.04 -34.99 1.73
CA LYS A 209 -10.54 -33.98 2.71
C LYS A 209 -9.62 -34.57 3.78
N LYS A 210 -9.93 -35.77 4.27
CA LYS A 210 -9.10 -36.49 5.25
C LYS A 210 -7.70 -36.77 4.71
N VAL A 211 -7.61 -37.23 3.44
CA VAL A 211 -6.34 -37.46 2.74
C VAL A 211 -5.59 -36.15 2.49
N ILE A 212 -6.31 -35.08 2.12
CA ILE A 212 -5.71 -33.74 1.97
C ILE A 212 -5.05 -33.28 3.27
N LEU A 213 -5.75 -33.38 4.39
CA LEU A 213 -5.17 -33.02 5.68
C LEU A 213 -3.96 -33.90 5.99
N GLU A 214 -4.11 -35.22 6.04
CA GLU A 214 -3.05 -36.16 6.44
C GLU A 214 -1.81 -36.10 5.53
N LYS A 215 -1.99 -35.98 4.21
CA LYS A 215 -0.90 -36.06 3.25
C LYS A 215 -0.43 -34.71 2.71
N HIS A 216 -1.29 -33.71 2.60
CA HIS A 216 -0.90 -32.44 1.95
C HIS A 216 -0.74 -31.29 2.95
N CYS A 217 -1.38 -31.37 4.12
CA CYS A 217 -1.25 -30.36 5.18
C CYS A 217 -0.31 -30.80 6.31
N HIS A 218 -0.22 -32.11 6.63
CA HIS A 218 0.63 -32.62 7.71
C HIS A 218 1.98 -33.21 7.27
N GLN A 219 2.25 -33.38 5.96
CA GLN A 219 3.52 -34.00 5.51
C GLN A 219 4.76 -33.10 5.63
N GLY A 220 4.61 -31.88 6.14
CA GLY A 220 5.76 -31.06 6.52
C GLY A 220 6.07 -31.26 7.99
N HIS A 221 7.27 -31.75 8.30
CA HIS A 221 7.98 -31.63 9.58
C HIS A 221 8.26 -30.13 9.97
N LEU A 222 7.37 -29.22 9.53
CA LEU A 222 7.42 -27.76 9.52
C LEU A 222 6.46 -27.15 10.53
N GLU A 223 5.82 -27.94 11.40
CA GLU A 223 5.08 -27.41 12.57
C GLU A 223 5.95 -26.48 13.43
N TYR A 224 7.28 -26.54 13.29
CA TYR A 224 8.25 -25.65 13.93
C TYR A 224 8.92 -24.61 13.03
N VAL A 225 8.76 -24.67 11.70
CA VAL A 225 9.24 -23.59 10.82
C VAL A 225 8.15 -22.53 10.75
N SER A 226 8.15 -21.71 11.81
CA SER A 226 7.25 -20.61 12.12
C SER A 226 6.80 -19.82 10.88
N GLY A 227 5.54 -19.97 10.45
CA GLY A 227 5.02 -19.14 9.36
C GLY A 227 3.75 -19.61 8.63
N PHE A 228 3.25 -20.81 8.90
CA PHE A 228 2.10 -21.37 8.17
C PHE A 228 0.84 -21.40 9.03
N LYS A 229 -0.31 -21.03 8.43
CA LYS A 229 -1.61 -21.23 9.06
C LYS A 229 -1.91 -22.73 9.11
N PRO A 230 -2.22 -23.33 10.27
CA PRO A 230 -2.70 -24.71 10.31
C PRO A 230 -4.03 -24.80 9.54
N VAL A 231 -4.10 -25.75 8.59
CA VAL A 231 -5.29 -25.97 7.76
C VAL A 231 -6.22 -26.92 8.48
N SER A 232 -7.44 -26.45 8.79
CA SER A 232 -8.46 -27.26 9.46
C SER A 232 -9.40 -27.94 8.46
N TYR A 233 -10.16 -28.93 8.93
CA TYR A 233 -11.25 -29.53 8.15
C TYR A 233 -12.33 -28.52 7.76
N GLU A 234 -12.57 -27.51 8.60
CA GLU A 234 -13.53 -26.44 8.32
C GLU A 234 -13.06 -25.55 7.18
N ASP A 235 -11.76 -25.26 7.08
CA ASP A 235 -11.19 -24.53 5.95
C ASP A 235 -11.47 -25.27 4.63
N LEU A 236 -11.23 -26.58 4.58
CA LEU A 236 -11.50 -27.40 3.39
C LEU A 236 -13.00 -27.45 3.03
N ARG A 237 -13.90 -27.51 4.03
CA ARG A 237 -15.34 -27.39 3.79
C ARG A 237 -15.72 -26.04 3.18
N ASN A 238 -15.08 -24.96 3.63
CA ASN A 238 -15.35 -23.63 3.09
C ASN A 238 -14.80 -23.47 1.67
N LEU A 239 -13.63 -24.04 1.35
CA LEU A 239 -13.12 -24.08 -0.02
C LEU A 239 -14.02 -24.89 -0.96
N GLU A 240 -14.52 -26.04 -0.53
CA GLU A 240 -15.47 -26.83 -1.32
C GLU A 240 -16.77 -26.06 -1.60
N LYS A 241 -17.31 -25.33 -0.61
CA LYS A 241 -18.47 -24.44 -0.85
C LYS A 241 -18.18 -23.38 -1.91
N VAL A 242 -16.96 -22.83 -1.94
CA VAL A 242 -16.54 -21.88 -2.97
C VAL A 242 -16.51 -22.55 -4.35
N LEU A 243 -15.99 -23.77 -4.45
CA LEU A 243 -15.98 -24.55 -5.70
C LEU A 243 -17.39 -24.84 -6.22
N VAL A 244 -18.31 -25.24 -5.34
CA VAL A 244 -19.72 -25.49 -5.73
C VAL A 244 -20.38 -24.21 -6.25
N LYS A 245 -20.14 -23.06 -5.60
CA LYS A 245 -20.64 -21.76 -6.10
C LYS A 245 -20.07 -21.42 -7.47
N ARG A 246 -18.76 -21.66 -7.67
CA ARG A 246 -18.09 -21.46 -8.96
C ARG A 246 -18.71 -22.31 -10.07
N ALA A 247 -18.99 -23.58 -9.78
CA ALA A 247 -19.61 -24.50 -10.74
C ALA A 247 -21.04 -24.09 -11.12
N ASN A 248 -21.75 -23.42 -10.21
CA ASN A 248 -23.09 -22.87 -10.47
C ASN A 248 -23.08 -21.55 -11.24
N GLY A 249 -21.90 -21.01 -11.58
CA GLY A 249 -21.76 -19.73 -12.28
C GLY A 249 -22.02 -18.51 -11.39
N ASP A 250 -22.07 -18.68 -10.06
CA ASP A 250 -22.16 -17.54 -9.16
C ASP A 250 -20.83 -16.75 -9.21
N PRO A 251 -20.86 -15.42 -9.43
CA PRO A 251 -19.65 -14.61 -9.42
C PRO A 251 -18.97 -14.74 -8.06
N LEU A 252 -17.75 -15.27 -8.07
CA LEU A 252 -16.94 -15.43 -6.88
C LEU A 252 -16.48 -14.04 -6.42
N VAL A 253 -16.97 -13.61 -5.26
CA VAL A 253 -16.31 -12.53 -4.51
C VAL A 253 -15.23 -13.22 -3.67
N ASP A 254 -14.07 -13.47 -4.30
CA ASP A 254 -13.04 -14.36 -3.77
C ASP A 254 -12.29 -13.82 -2.56
N ASP A 255 -12.48 -12.55 -2.22
CA ASP A 255 -11.83 -11.93 -1.09
C ASP A 255 -12.77 -10.93 -0.38
N PRO A 256 -13.00 -11.02 0.95
CA PRO A 256 -13.65 -9.95 1.68
C PRO A 256 -12.88 -8.60 1.59
N ASP A 257 -11.62 -8.62 1.17
CA ASP A 257 -10.84 -7.40 0.88
C ASP A 257 -11.09 -6.83 -0.54
N ASP A 258 -11.75 -7.56 -1.44
CA ASP A 258 -12.36 -7.04 -2.68
C ASP A 258 -13.74 -6.42 -2.40
N HIS A 259 -13.87 -5.77 -1.24
CA HIS A 259 -15.06 -5.01 -0.87
C HIS A 259 -15.39 -3.96 -1.94
N ASP A 260 -14.38 -3.41 -2.64
CA ASP A 260 -14.58 -2.48 -3.74
C ASP A 260 -15.26 -3.17 -4.94
N GLN A 261 -14.82 -4.37 -5.35
CA GLN A 261 -15.50 -5.13 -6.42
C GLN A 261 -16.90 -5.60 -5.99
N ALA A 262 -17.07 -5.98 -4.71
CA ALA A 262 -18.38 -6.34 -4.17
C ALA A 262 -19.34 -5.15 -4.13
N LEU A 263 -18.83 -3.93 -3.89
CA LEU A 263 -19.58 -2.69 -3.97
C LEU A 263 -19.93 -2.35 -5.43
N ASP A 264 -18.99 -2.49 -6.35
CA ASP A 264 -19.22 -2.24 -7.78
C ASP A 264 -20.27 -3.23 -8.34
N HIS A 265 -20.16 -4.52 -8.04
CA HIS A 265 -21.16 -5.52 -8.42
C HIS A 265 -22.53 -5.25 -7.78
N LYS A 266 -22.56 -4.82 -6.50
CA LYS A 266 -23.81 -4.38 -5.85
C LYS A 266 -24.39 -3.14 -6.54
N LEU A 267 -23.55 -2.19 -6.95
CA LEU A 267 -23.96 -0.99 -7.67
C LEU A 267 -24.56 -1.36 -9.03
N ASP A 268 -23.91 -2.23 -9.80
CA ASP A 268 -24.39 -2.72 -11.10
C ASP A 268 -25.71 -3.48 -10.97
N LYS A 269 -25.82 -4.36 -9.97
CA LYS A 269 -27.08 -5.07 -9.66
C LYS A 269 -28.20 -4.08 -9.31
N THR A 270 -27.89 -3.06 -8.51
CA THR A 270 -28.85 -2.01 -8.13
C THR A 270 -29.25 -1.16 -9.35
N LEU A 271 -28.31 -0.82 -10.23
CA LEU A 271 -28.57 -0.10 -11.48
C LEU A 271 -29.45 -0.92 -12.43
N ALA A 272 -29.17 -2.22 -12.57
CA ALA A 272 -29.97 -3.13 -13.39
C ALA A 272 -31.41 -3.24 -12.86
N GLU A 273 -31.58 -3.37 -11.54
CA GLU A 273 -32.90 -3.42 -10.91
C GLU A 273 -33.66 -2.10 -11.06
N LEU A 274 -33.00 -0.96 -10.86
CA LEU A 274 -33.58 0.37 -11.10
C LEU A 274 -34.02 0.55 -12.56
N ASN A 275 -33.22 0.11 -13.53
CA ASN A 275 -33.58 0.16 -14.95
C ASN A 275 -34.80 -0.74 -15.27
N ARG A 276 -34.88 -1.91 -14.64
CA ARG A 276 -36.03 -2.81 -14.78
C ARG A 276 -37.30 -2.21 -14.19
N LEU A 277 -37.21 -1.55 -13.03
CA LEU A 277 -38.33 -0.84 -12.41
C LEU A 277 -38.74 0.37 -13.25
N ALA A 278 -37.78 1.15 -13.76
CA ALA A 278 -38.05 2.31 -14.61
C ALA A 278 -38.86 1.92 -15.85
N LYS A 279 -38.64 0.75 -16.46
CA LYS A 279 -39.44 0.28 -17.60
C LYS A 279 -40.94 0.09 -17.28
N LYS A 280 -41.30 -0.17 -16.01
CA LYS A 280 -42.68 -0.40 -15.58
C LYS A 280 -43.42 0.86 -15.12
N LEU A 281 -42.70 1.96 -14.93
CA LEU A 281 -43.26 3.20 -14.40
C LEU A 281 -43.88 4.06 -15.50
N SER A 282 -44.98 4.73 -15.17
CA SER A 282 -45.56 5.77 -16.02
C SER A 282 -44.60 6.95 -16.19
N SER A 283 -44.81 7.80 -17.20
CA SER A 283 -43.94 8.96 -17.47
C SER A 283 -43.80 9.90 -16.25
N SER A 284 -44.89 10.10 -15.50
CA SER A 284 -44.90 10.93 -14.29
C SER A 284 -44.06 10.33 -13.15
N GLU A 285 -44.15 9.01 -12.95
CA GLU A 285 -43.39 8.34 -11.90
C GLU A 285 -41.89 8.23 -12.24
N LYS A 286 -41.55 8.05 -13.52
CA LYS A 286 -40.16 8.10 -14.00
C LYS A 286 -39.50 9.43 -13.65
N GLN A 287 -40.21 10.54 -13.83
CA GLN A 287 -39.70 11.87 -13.54
C GLN A 287 -39.48 12.10 -12.03
N LYS A 288 -40.38 11.60 -11.19
CA LYS A 288 -40.18 11.58 -9.73
C LYS A 288 -38.98 10.74 -9.31
N LEU A 289 -38.78 9.58 -9.94
CA LEU A 289 -37.63 8.71 -9.66
C LEU A 289 -36.31 9.37 -10.05
N LEU A 290 -36.24 10.01 -11.22
CA LEU A 290 -35.05 10.74 -11.69
C LEU A 290 -34.64 11.85 -10.72
N LEU A 291 -35.58 12.67 -10.25
CA LEU A 291 -35.31 13.70 -9.24
C LEU A 291 -34.78 13.11 -7.92
N LYS A 292 -35.28 11.93 -7.53
CA LYS A 292 -34.81 11.23 -6.32
C LYS A 292 -33.40 10.68 -6.49
N ILE A 293 -33.06 10.17 -7.68
CA ILE A 293 -31.72 9.72 -8.04
C ILE A 293 -30.74 10.90 -8.05
N GLU A 294 -31.11 12.03 -8.65
CA GLU A 294 -30.29 13.25 -8.65
C GLU A 294 -30.04 13.77 -7.23
N ALA A 295 -31.06 13.77 -6.38
CA ALA A 295 -30.93 14.15 -4.97
C ALA A 295 -29.98 13.21 -4.21
N LEU A 296 -30.05 11.89 -4.43
CA LEU A 296 -29.13 10.91 -3.85
C LEU A 296 -27.69 11.10 -4.36
N ASN A 297 -27.50 11.30 -5.67
CA ASN A 297 -26.19 11.58 -6.25
C ASN A 297 -25.57 12.86 -5.68
N CYS A 298 -26.37 13.90 -5.46
CA CYS A 298 -25.93 15.12 -4.79
C CYS A 298 -25.45 14.84 -3.36
N LYS A 299 -26.21 14.06 -2.57
CA LYS A 299 -25.81 13.64 -1.22
C LYS A 299 -24.50 12.85 -1.21
N VAL A 300 -24.34 11.87 -2.11
CA VAL A 300 -23.10 11.08 -2.22
C VAL A 300 -21.90 11.97 -2.57
N ARG A 301 -22.05 12.89 -3.54
CA ARG A 301 -20.97 13.85 -3.89
C ARG A 301 -20.57 14.75 -2.73
N ILE A 302 -21.53 15.19 -1.91
CA ILE A 302 -21.26 15.98 -0.69
C ILE A 302 -20.50 15.13 0.32
N SER A 303 -20.92 13.88 0.57
CA SER A 303 -20.22 12.97 1.47
C SER A 303 -18.78 12.68 1.02
N VAL A 304 -18.55 12.41 -0.26
CA VAL A 304 -17.21 12.21 -0.83
C VAL A 304 -16.33 13.48 -0.70
N ARG A 305 -16.89 14.68 -0.94
CA ARG A 305 -16.19 15.94 -0.69
C ARG A 305 -15.83 16.16 0.78
N ASN A 306 -16.68 15.74 1.70
CA ASN A 306 -16.41 15.88 3.13
C ASN A 306 -15.34 14.89 3.59
N LEU A 307 -15.33 13.66 3.08
CA LEU A 307 -14.29 12.65 3.34
C LEU A 307 -12.92 13.08 2.77
N THR A 308 -12.89 13.74 1.61
CA THR A 308 -11.62 14.24 1.03
C THR A 308 -11.07 15.45 1.79
N LYS A 309 -11.92 16.28 2.40
CA LYS A 309 -11.51 17.43 3.22
C LYS A 309 -10.88 17.04 4.56
N THR A 310 -11.27 15.90 5.14
CA THR A 310 -10.71 15.41 6.41
C THR A 310 -9.41 14.60 6.24
N GLY A 311 -9.08 14.18 5.00
CA GLY A 311 -7.96 13.27 4.73
C GLY A 311 -6.60 13.89 4.41
N THR A 312 -6.47 15.20 4.15
CA THR A 312 -5.18 15.78 3.73
C THR A 312 -4.88 17.14 4.37
N GLY A 313 -4.25 17.09 5.55
CA GLY A 313 -3.37 18.16 6.01
C GLY A 313 -2.06 18.20 5.21
N THR A 314 -2.12 18.47 3.90
CA THR A 314 -0.97 18.97 3.15
C THR A 314 -1.48 19.71 1.92
N LYS A 315 -1.59 21.05 2.03
CA LYS A 315 -1.94 21.93 0.92
C LYS A 315 -0.85 21.86 -0.15
N ARG A 316 -1.11 21.15 -1.27
CA ARG A 316 -0.46 21.44 -2.55
C ARG A 316 -1.18 22.65 -3.14
N LYS A 317 -0.56 23.83 -3.10
CA LYS A 317 -0.95 24.94 -3.99
C LYS A 317 -0.61 24.47 -5.40
N MET A 318 -1.63 24.11 -6.19
CA MET A 318 -1.51 24.25 -7.64
C MET A 318 -1.78 25.71 -7.95
N LEU A 319 -0.79 26.35 -8.58
CA LEU A 319 -0.88 27.69 -9.09
C LEU A 319 -1.85 27.61 -10.28
N VAL A 320 -3.04 28.19 -10.13
CA VAL A 320 -3.91 28.60 -11.22
C VAL A 320 -4.13 30.08 -10.98
N ASP A 321 -3.82 30.89 -11.99
CA ASP A 321 -3.92 32.35 -11.94
C ASP A 321 -5.34 32.79 -11.59
N PRO A 322 -5.54 33.65 -10.57
CA PRO A 322 -6.84 34.21 -10.27
C PRO A 322 -7.06 35.52 -11.00
N LEU A 323 -8.13 35.57 -11.81
CA LEU A 323 -8.82 36.79 -12.20
C LEU A 323 -9.17 37.63 -10.97
N GLU A 324 -8.81 38.90 -11.01
CA GLU A 324 -8.98 39.89 -9.94
C GLU A 324 -10.45 40.26 -9.71
N LEU A 325 -10.88 40.29 -8.44
CA LEU A 325 -12.01 41.09 -7.95
C LEU A 325 -11.73 41.60 -6.53
N PRO A 326 -12.37 42.72 -6.11
CA PRO A 326 -11.75 43.72 -5.25
C PRO A 326 -11.79 43.41 -3.75
N LYS A 327 -10.75 43.89 -3.08
CA LYS A 327 -10.45 43.75 -1.65
C LYS A 327 -11.44 44.55 -0.79
N LYS A 328 -12.09 43.89 0.17
CA LYS A 328 -12.69 44.54 1.36
C LYS A 328 -11.75 44.39 2.56
N SER A 329 -11.68 45.46 3.35
CA SER A 329 -10.75 45.75 4.45
C SER A 329 -10.95 44.87 5.69
N PRO A 330 -9.92 44.77 6.57
CA PRO A 330 -9.98 43.89 7.74
C PRO A 330 -10.54 44.59 8.98
N ILE A 331 -11.51 43.94 9.63
CA ILE A 331 -11.97 44.27 10.98
C ILE A 331 -11.02 43.60 11.98
N LYS A 332 -10.42 44.42 12.85
CA LYS A 332 -9.54 44.00 13.95
C LYS A 332 -10.39 43.46 15.11
N SER A 333 -10.16 42.22 15.53
CA SER A 333 -10.70 41.67 16.78
C SER A 333 -9.57 41.41 17.76
N LYS A 334 -9.52 42.21 18.83
CA LYS A 334 -8.66 42.03 20.00
C LYS A 334 -9.07 40.74 20.72
N ARG A 335 -8.12 39.87 21.06
CA ARG A 335 -8.30 38.81 22.07
C ARG A 335 -7.41 39.10 23.27
N LEU A 336 -8.07 39.14 24.42
CA LEU A 336 -7.51 39.33 25.75
C LEU A 336 -6.74 38.08 26.21
N ALA A 337 -5.64 38.34 26.91
CA ALA A 337 -4.88 37.38 27.69
C ALA A 337 -5.67 36.93 28.93
N ALA A 338 -5.61 35.64 29.25
CA ALA A 338 -5.97 35.12 30.55
C ALA A 338 -4.78 34.35 31.13
N LYS A 339 -4.47 34.72 32.38
CA LYS A 339 -3.30 34.41 33.16
C LYS A 339 -3.57 33.21 34.07
N THR A 340 -2.63 32.29 34.05
CA THR A 340 -2.12 31.34 35.06
C THR A 340 -2.87 31.18 36.40
N ARG A 341 -3.09 29.92 36.80
CA ARG A 341 -3.03 29.47 38.21
C ARG A 341 -2.61 28.00 38.33
N ASN A 342 -2.05 27.70 39.50
CA ASN A 342 -1.15 26.60 39.88
C ASN A 342 -1.85 25.28 40.26
N ASN A 343 -1.10 24.17 40.24
CA ASN A 343 -0.86 23.25 41.38
C ASN A 343 -0.06 22.01 40.88
N VAL A 344 1.13 21.69 41.42
CA VAL A 344 1.50 21.08 42.72
C VAL A 344 1.52 19.54 42.63
N ASP A 345 2.55 18.97 43.29
CA ASP A 345 2.85 17.55 43.59
C ASP A 345 3.60 16.74 42.53
N SER A 346 4.57 15.87 42.86
CA SER A 346 5.32 15.58 44.08
C SER A 346 6.45 14.63 43.63
N ALA A 347 7.64 14.78 44.19
CA ALA A 347 8.83 14.03 43.80
C ALA A 347 9.07 12.82 44.72
N SER A 348 9.74 11.82 44.13
CA SER A 348 10.63 10.82 44.76
C SER A 348 10.02 9.44 45.13
N PRO A 349 10.86 8.39 45.34
CA PRO A 349 11.31 7.51 44.26
C PRO A 349 11.04 6.03 44.58
N ASN A 350 11.18 5.12 43.62
CA ASN A 350 11.55 3.73 43.92
C ASN A 350 12.18 3.05 42.71
N SER A 351 13.48 2.83 42.84
CA SER A 351 14.30 1.92 42.03
C SER A 351 14.02 0.49 42.46
N THR A 352 13.57 -0.35 41.52
CA THR A 352 13.59 -1.80 41.69
C THR A 352 14.32 -2.40 40.50
N SER A 353 15.53 -2.89 40.79
CA SER A 353 16.36 -3.71 39.92
C SER A 353 15.64 -5.01 39.60
N THR A 354 15.44 -5.29 38.31
CA THR A 354 15.05 -6.63 37.84
C THR A 354 16.15 -7.11 36.89
N SER A 355 16.79 -8.20 37.29
CA SER A 355 17.80 -8.93 36.55
C SER A 355 17.27 -9.40 35.20
N VAL A 356 18.02 -9.11 34.14
CA VAL A 356 17.80 -9.61 32.78
C VAL A 356 18.33 -11.04 32.69
N PRO A 357 17.59 -12.02 32.14
CA PRO A 357 18.15 -13.31 31.81
C PRO A 357 19.00 -13.21 30.54
N GLU A 358 20.16 -13.84 30.63
CA GLU A 358 21.17 -14.06 29.60
C GLU A 358 20.53 -14.66 28.33
N TRP A 359 20.57 -13.92 27.22
CA TRP A 359 20.13 -14.40 25.92
C TRP A 359 21.27 -15.21 25.30
N VAL A 360 20.99 -16.49 25.05
CA VAL A 360 21.84 -17.38 24.26
C VAL A 360 21.89 -16.88 22.82
N GLU A 361 23.09 -16.61 22.33
CA GLU A 361 23.36 -16.27 20.94
C GLU A 361 22.97 -17.44 20.02
N CYS A 362 21.89 -17.29 19.25
CA CYS A 362 21.64 -18.14 18.10
C CYS A 362 22.51 -17.66 16.93
N SER A 363 23.58 -18.39 16.63
CA SER A 363 24.37 -18.18 15.41
C SER A 363 23.51 -18.40 14.15
N PRO A 364 23.68 -17.59 13.09
CA PRO A 364 22.99 -17.82 11.83
C PRO A 364 23.54 -19.07 11.13
N VAL A 365 22.65 -20.02 10.85
CA VAL A 365 22.92 -21.16 9.96
C VAL A 365 22.99 -20.62 8.52
N LEU A 366 24.19 -20.61 7.95
CA LEU A 366 24.42 -20.43 6.52
C LEU A 366 23.81 -21.64 5.80
N VAL A 367 22.72 -21.42 5.07
CA VAL A 367 22.22 -22.38 4.08
C VAL A 367 23.02 -22.15 2.81
N GLU A 368 24.02 -22.98 2.58
CA GLU A 368 24.69 -23.09 1.28
C GLU A 368 23.68 -23.63 0.27
N VAL A 369 23.31 -22.79 -0.69
CA VAL A 369 22.55 -23.22 -1.87
C VAL A 369 23.57 -23.74 -2.86
N GLU A 370 23.75 -25.06 -2.90
CA GLU A 370 24.49 -25.72 -3.97
C GLU A 370 23.82 -25.39 -5.32
N ARG A 371 24.59 -24.75 -6.20
CA ARG A 371 24.20 -24.58 -7.60
C ARG A 371 24.39 -25.93 -8.28
N GLY A 372 23.29 -26.64 -8.50
CA GLY A 372 23.29 -27.80 -9.39
C GLY A 372 23.57 -27.34 -10.82
N ASP A 373 24.68 -27.81 -11.37
CA ASP A 373 25.02 -27.67 -12.78
C ASP A 373 23.96 -28.38 -13.63
N PHE A 374 23.39 -27.63 -14.57
CA PHE A 374 22.38 -28.11 -15.51
C PHE A 374 23.10 -28.51 -16.81
N ASP A 375 23.47 -29.77 -16.93
CA ASP A 375 23.98 -30.35 -18.18
C ASP A 375 22.83 -30.50 -19.19
N CYS A 376 22.93 -29.81 -20.32
CA CYS A 376 22.06 -30.03 -21.48
C CYS A 376 22.52 -31.29 -22.23
N PRO A 377 21.67 -32.28 -22.48
CA PRO A 377 22.00 -33.37 -23.38
C PRO A 377 21.99 -32.85 -24.83
N VAL A 378 23.08 -33.12 -25.54
CA VAL A 378 23.19 -32.97 -26.99
C VAL A 378 22.57 -34.22 -27.61
N ASP A 379 21.46 -34.04 -28.35
CA ASP A 379 20.87 -35.11 -29.16
C ASP A 379 21.74 -35.39 -30.39
N GLU A 380 22.42 -36.54 -30.38
CA GLU A 380 22.96 -37.19 -31.56
C GLU A 380 21.80 -37.82 -32.35
N HIS A 381 21.47 -37.26 -33.50
CA HIS A 381 20.71 -37.98 -34.52
C HIS A 381 21.64 -38.45 -35.62
N GLU A 382 21.94 -39.75 -35.58
CA GLU A 382 22.49 -40.54 -36.66
C GLU A 382 21.40 -40.97 -37.66
N LEU A 383 21.74 -40.82 -38.95
CA LEU A 383 21.42 -41.67 -40.12
C LEU A 383 20.04 -41.55 -40.80
N PRO A 384 19.91 -41.89 -42.10
CA PRO A 384 20.88 -42.56 -43.00
C PRO A 384 21.59 -41.69 -44.04
#